data_AF-A0A1Y1K6X5-F1
#
_entry.id   AF-A0A1Y1K6X5-F1
#
_cell.length_a   1.000
_cell.length_b   1.000
_cell.length_c   1.000
_cell.angle_alpha   90.00
_cell.angle_beta   90.00
_cell.angle_gamma   90.00
#
_symmetry.space_group_name_H-M   'P 1'
#
loop_
_entity.id
_entity.type
_entity.pdbx_description
1 polymer ?
#
loop_
_entity_poly.entity_id
_entity_poly.type
_entity_poly.pdbx_seq_one_letter_code
_entity_poly.pdbx_strand_id
1 'polypeptide(L)'
;MSSHRSGGDSHRRRHRRQSSARDAPRPPSPAEILQEIQTLLRELQTHSSAYTDQYNYHVREVKRLQIMLQSALEERSLMSDSAAAVQATRQGRMIDQAEIHAKRLQLEKEIESLEWSIGYYENASASMQRLWQAVETEIRRLQQEIENLRSPRA
;
A
#
# COMPACT_ATOMS: atom_id res chain seq x y z
N MET A 1 -58.55 -66.31 -25.32
CA MET A 1 -57.09 -66.19 -25.54
C MET A 1 -56.66 -64.78 -25.15
N SER A 2 -55.50 -64.67 -24.49
CA SER A 2 -54.78 -63.47 -24.01
C SER A 2 -54.68 -62.33 -25.06
N SER A 3 -54.33 -61.05 -24.83
CA SER A 3 -53.51 -60.36 -23.82
C SER A 3 -53.51 -58.82 -24.07
N HIS A 4 -53.58 -58.03 -22.99
CA HIS A 4 -52.77 -56.84 -22.59
C HIS A 4 -52.48 -55.56 -23.42
N ARG A 5 -52.48 -54.44 -22.63
CA ARG A 5 -51.70 -53.16 -22.67
C ARG A 5 -52.20 -52.03 -23.59
N SER A 6 -52.00 -50.72 -23.34
CA SER A 6 -51.73 -49.85 -22.19
C SER A 6 -51.42 -48.45 -22.77
N GLY A 7 -51.86 -47.36 -22.14
CA GLY A 7 -51.34 -46.00 -22.32
C GLY A 7 -51.98 -45.18 -23.45
N GLY A 8 -52.14 -43.86 -23.35
CA GLY A 8 -51.69 -42.91 -22.35
C GLY A 8 -51.95 -41.48 -22.85
N ASP A 9 -52.43 -40.65 -21.94
CA ASP A 9 -52.64 -39.20 -21.98
C ASP A 9 -51.53 -38.38 -22.67
N SER A 10 -51.88 -37.21 -23.21
CA SER A 10 -50.96 -36.04 -23.31
C SER A 10 -51.69 -34.73 -23.69
N HIS A 11 -52.32 -34.11 -22.69
CA HIS A 11 -52.71 -32.70 -22.73
C HIS A 11 -51.47 -31.79 -22.73
N ARG A 12 -51.32 -30.98 -23.79
CA ARG A 12 -50.36 -29.86 -23.89
C ARG A 12 -50.57 -28.85 -22.76
N ARG A 13 -49.76 -28.92 -21.70
CA ARG A 13 -49.64 -27.84 -20.70
C ARG A 13 -48.61 -26.81 -21.18
N ARG A 14 -49.09 -25.59 -21.41
CA ARG A 14 -48.27 -24.39 -21.56
C ARG A 14 -47.44 -24.19 -20.28
N HIS A 15 -46.12 -24.32 -20.37
CA HIS A 15 -45.19 -23.90 -19.33
C HIS A 15 -45.16 -22.37 -19.24
N ARG A 16 -46.07 -21.81 -18.45
CA ARG A 16 -45.92 -20.47 -17.88
C ARG A 16 -44.83 -20.63 -16.82
N ARG A 17 -43.59 -20.19 -17.10
CA ARG A 17 -42.56 -20.04 -16.08
C ARG A 17 -43.06 -19.03 -15.06
N GLN A 18 -43.74 -19.51 -14.03
CA GLN A 18 -43.84 -18.82 -12.76
C GLN A 18 -42.43 -18.89 -12.17
N SER A 19 -41.62 -17.86 -12.45
CA SER A 19 -40.43 -17.58 -11.66
C SER A 19 -40.89 -17.37 -10.23
N SER A 20 -40.81 -18.43 -9.44
CA SER A 20 -41.06 -18.39 -8.01
C SER A 20 -40.08 -17.41 -7.40
N ALA A 21 -40.58 -16.30 -6.86
CA ALA A 21 -39.84 -15.37 -6.00
C ALA A 21 -39.33 -16.02 -4.69
N ARG A 22 -39.27 -17.35 -4.63
CA ARG A 22 -38.84 -18.19 -3.52
C ARG A 22 -37.37 -18.59 -3.58
N ASP A 23 -36.70 -18.36 -4.70
CA ASP A 23 -35.25 -18.61 -4.84
C ASP A 23 -34.42 -17.32 -4.69
N ALA A 24 -35.01 -16.24 -4.19
CA ALA A 24 -34.24 -15.09 -3.76
C ALA A 24 -33.45 -15.49 -2.50
N PRO A 25 -32.11 -15.33 -2.47
CA PRO A 25 -31.34 -15.59 -1.25
C PRO A 25 -31.94 -14.78 -0.10
N ARG A 26 -32.12 -15.42 1.05
CA ARG A 26 -32.61 -14.73 2.25
C ARG A 26 -31.62 -13.59 2.59
N PRO A 27 -32.12 -12.41 2.97
CA PRO A 27 -31.26 -11.36 3.47
C PRO A 27 -30.52 -11.87 4.72
N PRO A 28 -29.25 -11.46 4.93
CA PRO A 28 -28.46 -11.90 6.06
C PRO A 28 -29.12 -11.48 7.37
N SER A 29 -29.05 -12.35 8.36
CA SER A 29 -29.53 -12.08 9.71
C SER A 29 -28.66 -11.02 10.39
N PRO A 30 -29.19 -10.27 11.38
CA PRO A 30 -28.39 -9.30 12.13
C PRO A 30 -27.12 -9.91 12.76
N ALA A 31 -27.15 -11.19 13.13
CA ALA A 31 -26.00 -11.91 13.66
C ALA A 31 -24.92 -12.17 12.60
N GLU A 32 -25.33 -12.54 11.38
CA GLU A 32 -24.42 -12.72 10.24
C GLU A 32 -23.78 -11.37 9.85
N ILE A 33 -24.57 -10.30 9.76
CA ILE A 33 -24.07 -8.94 9.50
C ILE A 33 -23.05 -8.52 10.56
N LEU A 34 -23.35 -8.75 11.84
CA LEU A 34 -22.44 -8.40 12.93
C LEU A 34 -21.13 -9.19 12.86
N GLN A 35 -21.18 -10.47 12.48
CA GLN A 35 -20.00 -11.31 12.32
C GLN A 35 -19.13 -10.85 11.15
N GLU A 36 -19.75 -10.49 10.02
CA GLU A 36 -19.05 -9.94 8.85
C GLU A 36 -18.33 -8.63 9.21
N ILE A 37 -19.02 -7.70 9.87
CA ILE A 37 -18.43 -6.41 10.29
C ILE A 37 -17.28 -6.61 11.28
N GLN A 38 -17.40 -7.55 12.24
CA GLN A 38 -16.32 -7.85 13.17
C GLN A 38 -15.11 -8.48 12.49
N THR A 39 -15.32 -9.27 11.43
CA THR A 39 -14.24 -9.85 10.63
C THR A 39 -13.50 -8.75 9.88
N LEU A 40 -14.24 -7.89 9.17
CA LEU A 40 -13.69 -6.73 8.47
C LEU A 40 -12.91 -5.79 9.42
N LEU A 41 -13.43 -5.54 10.61
CA LEU A 41 -12.76 -4.70 11.61
C LEU A 41 -11.38 -5.26 11.99
N ARG A 42 -11.25 -6.58 12.19
CA ARG A 42 -9.97 -7.21 12.52
C ARG A 42 -8.97 -7.10 11.36
N GLU A 43 -9.44 -7.27 10.13
CA GLU A 43 -8.60 -7.11 8.94
C GLU A 43 -8.10 -5.67 8.82
N LEU A 44 -8.98 -4.68 8.99
CA LEU A 44 -8.60 -3.27 8.96
C LEU A 44 -7.63 -2.89 10.08
N GLN A 45 -7.82 -3.41 11.30
CA GLN A 45 -6.86 -3.22 12.39
C GLN A 45 -5.47 -3.79 12.05
N THR A 46 -5.43 -4.95 11.40
CA THR A 46 -4.17 -5.54 10.91
C THR A 46 -3.51 -4.66 9.85
N HIS A 47 -4.31 -4.15 8.90
CA HIS A 47 -3.82 -3.22 7.88
C HIS A 47 -3.33 -1.89 8.47
N SER A 48 -4.02 -1.34 9.48
CA SER A 48 -3.59 -0.11 10.17
C SER A 48 -2.19 -0.26 10.77
N SER A 49 -1.92 -1.39 11.44
CA SER A 49 -0.59 -1.70 11.96
C SER A 49 0.45 -1.80 10.83
N ALA A 50 0.14 -2.54 9.77
CA ALA A 50 1.05 -2.72 8.65
C ALA A 50 1.40 -1.38 7.95
N TYR A 51 0.41 -0.49 7.74
CA TYR A 51 0.66 0.83 7.17
C TYR A 51 1.49 1.72 8.10
N THR A 52 1.30 1.61 9.41
CA THR A 52 2.11 2.32 10.39
C THR A 52 3.57 1.86 10.33
N ASP A 53 3.82 0.56 10.24
CA ASP A 53 5.16 -0.01 10.14
C ASP A 53 5.86 0.40 8.83
N GLN A 54 5.13 0.36 7.71
CA GLN A 54 5.64 0.81 6.40
C GLN A 54 5.94 2.31 6.39
N TYR A 55 5.05 3.14 6.96
CA TYR A 55 5.28 4.57 7.13
C TYR A 55 6.58 4.82 7.92
N ASN A 56 6.73 4.16 9.08
CA ASN A 56 7.91 4.30 9.92
C ASN A 56 9.20 3.83 9.22
N TYR A 57 9.11 2.80 8.37
CA TYR A 57 10.22 2.38 7.52
C TYR A 57 10.59 3.48 6.50
N HIS A 58 9.62 3.99 5.73
CA HIS A 58 9.88 5.01 4.73
C HIS A 58 10.46 6.29 5.34
N VAL A 59 9.95 6.75 6.49
CA VAL A 59 10.50 7.92 7.20
C VAL A 59 11.95 7.69 7.65
N ARG A 60 12.28 6.49 8.13
CA ARG A 60 13.67 6.16 8.49
C ARG A 60 14.56 6.16 7.26
N GLU A 61 14.06 5.66 6.15
CA GLU A 61 14.81 5.58 4.89
C GLU A 61 15.08 6.97 4.30
N VAL A 62 14.11 7.88 4.33
CA VAL A 62 14.32 9.29 3.96
C VAL A 62 15.45 9.90 4.78
N LYS A 63 15.44 9.73 6.11
CA LYS A 63 16.51 10.27 6.98
C LYS A 63 17.88 9.67 6.64
N ARG A 64 17.94 8.36 6.40
CA ARG A 64 19.17 7.67 6.01
C ARG A 64 19.73 8.25 4.71
N LEU A 65 18.88 8.42 3.71
CA LEU A 65 19.26 8.96 2.40
C LEU A 65 19.65 10.44 2.48
N GLN A 66 18.99 11.25 3.31
CA GLN A 66 19.37 12.65 3.55
C GLN A 66 20.77 12.76 4.16
N ILE A 67 21.15 11.86 5.08
CA ILE A 67 22.51 11.81 5.63
C ILE A 67 23.52 11.47 4.53
N MET A 68 23.22 10.51 3.65
CA MET A 68 24.08 10.17 2.52
C MET A 68 24.21 11.34 1.54
N LEU A 69 23.10 12.00 1.22
CA LEU A 69 23.07 13.17 0.33
C LEU A 69 23.93 14.31 0.90
N GLN A 70 23.80 14.59 2.20
CA GLN A 70 24.62 15.59 2.87
C GLN A 70 26.12 15.25 2.77
N SER A 71 26.49 13.99 3.00
CA SER A 71 27.87 13.52 2.83
C SER A 71 28.38 13.69 1.39
N ALA A 72 27.56 13.35 0.40
CA ALA A 72 27.92 13.48 -1.02
C ALA A 72 28.07 14.96 -1.43
N LEU A 73 27.22 15.85 -0.91
CA LEU A 73 27.31 17.29 -1.12
C LEU A 73 28.57 17.89 -0.47
N GLU A 74 28.92 17.46 0.74
CA GLU A 74 30.16 17.85 1.42
C GLU A 74 31.38 17.40 0.62
N GLU A 75 31.41 16.14 0.16
CA GLU A 75 32.49 15.64 -0.69
C GLU A 75 32.61 16.43 -2.00
N ARG A 76 31.48 16.70 -2.67
CA ARG A 76 31.45 17.53 -3.88
C ARG A 76 31.98 18.94 -3.62
N SER A 77 31.65 19.54 -2.47
CA SER A 77 32.16 20.86 -2.06
C SER A 77 33.67 20.84 -1.89
N LEU A 78 34.21 19.84 -1.19
CA LEU A 78 35.66 19.67 -0.98
C LEU A 78 36.43 19.44 -2.29
N MET A 79 35.80 18.83 -3.30
CA MET A 79 36.39 18.65 -4.63
C MET A 79 36.26 19.88 -5.54
N SER A 80 35.31 20.78 -5.26
CA SER A 80 35.12 22.04 -5.99
C SER A 80 36.10 23.10 -5.53
N ASP A 81 36.40 23.12 -4.24
CA ASP A 81 37.38 24.03 -3.67
C ASP A 81 38.79 23.51 -3.96
N SER A 82 39.75 24.42 -4.19
CA SER A 82 41.17 24.13 -4.41
C SER A 82 41.83 23.26 -3.31
N ALA A 83 41.10 22.83 -2.28
CA ALA A 83 41.48 21.89 -1.25
C ALA A 83 41.96 20.53 -1.81
N ALA A 84 41.30 19.97 -2.82
CA ALA A 84 41.75 18.73 -3.46
C ALA A 84 43.14 18.89 -4.11
N ALA A 85 43.37 20.02 -4.78
CA ALA A 85 44.67 20.36 -5.37
C ALA A 85 45.73 20.67 -4.29
N VAL A 86 45.36 21.32 -3.19
CA VAL A 86 46.28 21.62 -2.06
C VAL A 86 46.67 20.34 -1.31
N GLN A 87 45.74 19.39 -1.13
CA GLN A 87 46.00 18.11 -0.47
C GLN A 87 46.84 17.17 -1.36
N ALA A 88 46.61 17.18 -2.68
CA ALA A 88 47.47 16.56 -3.69
C ALA A 88 48.93 17.04 -3.60
N THR A 89 49.09 18.36 -3.61
CA THR A 89 50.39 19.03 -3.60
C THR A 89 51.14 18.74 -2.31
N ARG A 90 50.44 18.67 -1.16
CA ARG A 90 51.01 18.25 0.14
C ARG A 90 51.47 16.79 0.18
N GLN A 91 50.86 15.91 -0.60
CA GLN A 91 51.23 14.50 -0.69
C GLN A 91 52.26 14.19 -1.80
N GLY A 92 52.75 15.21 -2.50
CA GLY A 92 53.69 15.03 -3.62
C GLY A 92 53.09 14.29 -4.83
N ARG A 93 51.76 14.17 -4.89
CA ARG A 93 51.05 13.55 -6.01
C ARG A 93 50.49 14.64 -6.91
N MET A 94 50.82 14.58 -8.20
CA MET A 94 50.07 15.27 -9.24
C MET A 94 48.72 14.55 -9.35
N ILE A 95 47.66 15.11 -8.78
CA ILE A 95 46.32 14.59 -9.06
C ILE A 95 45.97 14.93 -10.50
N ASP A 96 45.61 13.91 -11.28
CA ASP A 96 45.15 14.10 -12.65
C ASP A 96 43.81 14.85 -12.63
N GLN A 97 43.73 15.98 -13.34
CA GLN A 97 42.50 16.74 -13.49
C GLN A 97 41.37 15.88 -14.08
N ALA A 98 41.71 14.89 -14.91
CA ALA A 98 40.74 13.94 -15.45
C ALA A 98 40.12 13.06 -14.35
N GLU A 99 40.89 12.63 -13.35
CA GLU A 99 40.39 11.86 -12.20
C GLU A 99 39.47 12.69 -11.30
N ILE A 100 39.83 13.95 -11.04
CA ILE A 100 38.95 14.88 -10.27
C ILE A 100 37.63 15.08 -11.01
N HIS A 101 37.70 15.32 -12.32
CA HIS A 101 36.51 15.53 -13.14
C HIS A 101 35.63 14.27 -13.19
N ALA A 102 36.22 13.10 -13.37
CA ALA A 102 35.50 11.83 -13.36
C ALA A 102 34.79 11.58 -12.02
N LYS A 103 35.47 11.87 -10.89
CA LYS A 103 34.88 11.72 -9.56
C LYS A 103 33.75 12.73 -9.30
N ARG A 104 33.87 13.98 -9.78
CA ARG A 104 32.77 14.96 -9.71
C ARG A 104 31.54 14.50 -10.47
N LEU A 105 31.72 14.00 -11.71
CA LEU A 105 30.60 13.45 -12.50
C LEU A 105 29.95 12.24 -11.81
N GLN A 106 30.74 11.40 -11.15
CA GLN A 106 30.21 10.28 -10.38
C GLN A 106 29.38 10.77 -9.18
N LEU A 107 29.90 11.74 -8.42
CA LEU A 107 29.18 12.34 -7.29
C LEU A 107 27.89 13.04 -7.74
N GLU A 108 27.88 13.71 -8.89
CA GLU A 108 26.66 14.32 -9.43
C GLU A 108 25.58 13.28 -9.74
N LYS A 109 25.94 12.16 -10.38
CA LYS A 109 25.01 11.05 -10.61
C LYS A 109 24.51 10.42 -9.31
N GLU A 110 25.38 10.30 -8.31
CA GLU A 110 25.02 9.76 -6.99
C GLU A 110 24.04 10.70 -6.28
N ILE A 111 24.30 12.01 -6.28
CA ILE A 111 23.41 13.04 -5.74
C ILE A 111 22.04 12.97 -6.42
N GLU A 112 21.99 12.97 -7.76
CA GLU A 112 20.72 12.85 -8.50
C GLU A 112 19.96 11.57 -8.13
N SER A 113 20.66 10.44 -8.01
CA SER A 113 20.06 9.17 -7.59
C SER A 113 19.53 9.21 -6.15
N LEU A 114 20.25 9.88 -5.25
CA LEU A 114 19.83 10.04 -3.85
C LEU A 114 18.61 10.96 -3.75
N GLU A 115 18.60 12.08 -4.44
CA GLU A 115 17.46 13.01 -4.50
C GLU A 115 16.20 12.31 -5.05
N TRP A 116 16.35 11.54 -6.13
CA TRP A 116 15.24 10.74 -6.67
C TRP A 116 14.71 9.72 -5.67
N SER A 117 15.62 9.01 -4.98
CA SER A 117 15.25 8.01 -3.98
C SER A 117 14.56 8.64 -2.77
N ILE A 118 15.04 9.81 -2.32
CA ILE A 118 14.39 10.59 -1.25
C ILE A 118 12.96 10.94 -1.66
N GLY A 119 12.77 11.51 -2.85
CA GLY A 119 11.43 11.87 -3.35
C GLY A 119 10.49 10.66 -3.44
N TYR A 120 11.01 9.50 -3.85
CA TYR A 120 10.25 8.24 -3.85
C TYR A 120 9.76 7.88 -2.44
N TYR A 121 10.66 7.84 -1.45
CA TYR A 121 10.29 7.43 -0.09
C TYR A 121 9.43 8.49 0.64
N GLU A 122 9.63 9.78 0.36
CA GLU A 122 8.76 10.84 0.84
C GLU A 122 7.33 10.66 0.32
N ASN A 123 7.15 10.44 -0.98
CA ASN A 123 5.84 10.17 -1.57
C ASN A 123 5.21 8.87 -1.02
N ALA A 124 6.02 7.81 -0.87
CA ALA A 124 5.58 6.55 -0.28
C ALA A 124 5.08 6.77 1.16
N SER A 125 5.83 7.49 2.00
CA SER A 125 5.42 7.81 3.37
C SER A 125 4.14 8.64 3.42
N ALA A 126 4.01 9.67 2.59
CA ALA A 126 2.79 10.49 2.50
C ALA A 126 1.58 9.66 2.04
N SER A 127 1.79 8.69 1.15
CA SER A 127 0.75 7.77 0.71
C SER A 127 0.33 6.80 1.81
N MET A 128 1.28 6.23 2.56
CA MET A 128 0.99 5.38 3.73
C MET A 128 0.24 6.15 4.81
N GLN A 129 0.59 7.40 5.07
CA GLN A 129 -0.12 8.24 6.03
C GLN A 129 -1.59 8.45 5.63
N ARG A 130 -1.88 8.69 4.35
CA ARG A 130 -3.25 8.82 3.83
C ARG A 130 -4.03 7.52 3.95
N LEU A 131 -3.42 6.39 3.60
CA LEU A 131 -4.05 5.07 3.73
C LEU A 131 -4.37 4.74 5.19
N TRP A 132 -3.42 5.01 6.10
CA TRP A 132 -3.62 4.82 7.53
C TRP A 132 -4.78 5.67 8.04
N GLN A 133 -4.85 6.96 7.69
CA GLN A 133 -5.98 7.82 8.07
C GLN A 133 -7.34 7.33 7.54
N ALA A 134 -7.37 6.82 6.31
CA ALA A 134 -8.58 6.26 5.72
C ALA A 134 -9.02 5.00 6.47
N VAL A 135 -8.09 4.09 6.77
CA VAL A 135 -8.37 2.87 7.55
C VAL A 135 -8.83 3.21 8.97
N GLU A 136 -8.18 4.14 9.66
CA GLU A 136 -8.59 4.57 11.01
C GLU A 136 -10.01 5.16 11.02
N THR A 137 -10.37 5.89 9.97
CA THR A 137 -11.72 6.43 9.81
C THR A 137 -12.75 5.31 9.65
N GLU A 138 -12.43 4.30 8.84
CA GLU A 138 -13.32 3.16 8.61
C GLU A 138 -13.43 2.27 9.85
N ILE A 139 -12.34 2.04 10.58
CA ILE A 139 -12.34 1.33 11.87
C ILE A 139 -13.33 1.99 12.84
N ARG A 140 -13.27 3.32 12.99
CA ARG A 140 -14.19 4.06 13.88
C ARG A 140 -15.64 3.94 13.43
N ARG A 141 -15.88 4.00 12.11
CA ARG A 141 -17.22 3.81 11.54
C ARG A 141 -17.76 2.42 11.89
N LEU A 142 -17.00 1.36 11.63
CA LEU A 142 -17.42 -0.01 11.91
C LEU A 142 -17.62 -0.27 13.40
N GLN A 143 -16.79 0.33 14.26
CA GLN A 143 -16.99 0.28 15.72
C GLN A 143 -18.33 0.89 16.12
N GLN A 144 -18.69 2.05 15.58
CA GLN A 144 -19.99 2.67 15.83
C GLN A 144 -21.16 1.80 15.31
N GLU A 145 -20.99 1.15 14.16
CA GLU A 145 -21.99 0.25 13.60
C GLU A 145 -22.20 -1.00 14.47
N ILE A 146 -21.12 -1.59 14.97
CA ILE A 146 -21.17 -2.69 15.94
C ILE A 146 -21.92 -2.27 17.21
N GLU A 147 -21.63 -1.09 17.74
CA GLU A 147 -22.35 -0.55 18.91
C GLU A 147 -23.84 -0.40 18.64
N ASN A 148 -24.21 0.17 17.49
CA ASN A 148 -25.62 0.36 17.11
C ASN A 148 -26.36 -0.97 16.93
N LEU A 149 -25.70 -1.99 16.38
CA LEU A 149 -26.28 -3.32 16.20
C LEU A 149 -26.40 -4.10 17.52
N ARG A 150 -25.49 -3.88 18.47
CA ARG A 150 -25.53 -4.50 19.81
C ARG A 150 -26.51 -3.81 20.76
N SER A 151 -26.71 -2.51 20.57
CA SER A 151 -27.60 -1.66 21.36
C SER A 151 -28.56 -0.94 20.43
N PRO A 152 -29.52 -1.63 19.79
CA PRO A 152 -30.57 -0.96 19.06
C PRO A 152 -31.27 -0.04 20.06
N ARG A 153 -31.21 1.27 19.83
CA ARG A 153 -31.80 2.29 20.73
C ARG A 153 -33.19 1.80 21.17
N ALA A 154 -33.33 1.59 22.49
CA ALA A 154 -34.60 1.27 23.14
C ALA A 154 -35.60 2.41 22.99
#